data_AF-A0A4R2HP55-F1
#
_entry.id   AF-A0A4R2HP55-F1
#
_cell.length_a   1.000
_cell.length_b   1.000
_cell.length_c   1.000
_cell.angle_alpha   90.00
_cell.angle_beta   90.00
_cell.angle_gamma   90.00
#
_symmetry.space_group_name_H-M   'P 1'
#
loop_
_entity.id
_entity.type
_entity.pdbx_description
1 polymer ?
#
loop_
_entity_poly.entity_id
_entity_poly.type
_entity_poly.pdbx_seq_one_letter_code
_entity_poly.pdbx_strand_id
1 'polypeptide(L)' 'MKFSRTFFLSMVTAVLFTGLLSACSSVKSYQKNKINDADMILSARKAQKFEQSFQLYREGASGANGGKSGGGCGCN' A
#
# COMPACT_ATOMS: atom_id res chain seq x y z
N MET A 1 -41.31 -25.98 -2.77
CA MET A 1 -40.16 -25.16 -3.23
C MET A 1 -38.87 -25.83 -2.75
N LYS A 2 -38.10 -26.46 -3.65
CA LYS A 2 -36.80 -27.07 -3.29
C LYS A 2 -35.71 -26.03 -3.48
N PHE A 3 -35.37 -25.33 -2.40
CA PHE A 3 -34.21 -24.43 -2.38
C PHE A 3 -32.96 -25.30 -2.52
N SER A 4 -32.31 -25.26 -3.69
CA SER A 4 -31.17 -26.12 -4.00
C SER A 4 -29.97 -25.76 -3.11
N ARG A 5 -29.24 -26.79 -2.64
CA ARG A 5 -27.98 -26.62 -1.89
C ARG A 5 -26.97 -25.72 -2.60
N THR A 6 -26.98 -25.71 -3.94
CA THR A 6 -26.13 -24.85 -4.77
C THR A 6 -26.50 -23.37 -4.68
N PHE A 7 -27.78 -23.05 -4.53
CA PHE A 7 -28.26 -21.68 -4.34
C PHE A 7 -27.86 -21.14 -2.96
N PHE A 8 -27.94 -21.99 -1.94
CA PHE A 8 -27.50 -21.64 -0.59
C PHE A 8 -25.98 -21.43 -0.51
N LEU A 9 -25.18 -22.30 -1.16
CA LEU A 9 -23.72 -22.10 -1.25
C LEU A 9 -23.34 -20.80 -1.96
N SER A 10 -23.99 -20.51 -3.10
CA SER A 10 -23.76 -19.28 -3.87
C SER A 10 -24.03 -18.02 -3.03
N MET A 11 -25.14 -18.01 -2.29
CA MET A 11 -25.51 -16.88 -1.43
C MET A 11 -24.50 -16.67 -0.29
N VAL A 12 -24.02 -17.75 0.34
CA VAL A 12 -23.00 -17.67 1.39
C VAL A 12 -21.68 -17.12 0.84
N THR A 13 -21.24 -17.56 -0.34
CA THR A 13 -20.01 -17.04 -0.96
C THR A 13 -20.12 -15.56 -1.34
N ALA A 14 -21.28 -15.11 -1.80
CA ALA A 14 -21.51 -13.71 -2.16
C ALA A 14 -21.44 -12.78 -0.92
N VAL A 15 -22.03 -13.21 0.21
CA VAL A 15 -21.98 -12.47 1.47
C VAL A 15 -20.56 -12.40 2.03
N LEU A 16 -19.78 -13.47 1.88
CA LEU A 16 -18.39 -13.49 2.34
C LEU A 16 -17.51 -12.50 1.55
N PHE A 17 -17.72 -12.41 0.24
CA PHE A 17 -16.96 -11.51 -0.64
C PHE A 17 -17.25 -10.03 -0.39
N THR A 18 -18.50 -9.64 -0.10
CA THR A 18 -18.85 -8.24 0.17
C THR A 18 -18.27 -7.73 1.49
N GLY A 19 -18.09 -8.58 2.50
CA GLY A 19 -17.47 -8.22 3.77
C GLY A 19 -16.00 -7.77 3.64
N LEU A 20 -15.24 -8.37 2.71
CA LEU A 20 -13.81 -8.07 2.52
C LEU A 20 -13.54 -6.66 1.99
N LEU A 21 -14.50 -6.07 1.27
CA LEU A 21 -14.36 -4.73 0.67
C LEU A 21 -14.59 -3.60 1.69
N SER A 22 -15.08 -3.90 2.90
CA SER A 22 -15.40 -2.91 3.93
C SER A 22 -14.19 -2.35 4.70
N ALA A 23 -13.01 -2.95 4.54
CA ALA A 23 -11.82 -2.58 5.32
C ALA A 23 -11.14 -1.28 4.87
N CYS A 24 -11.48 -0.74 3.69
CA CYS A 24 -10.87 0.49 3.18
C CYS A 24 -11.67 1.72 3.61
N SER A 25 -11.09 2.59 4.44
CA SER A 25 -11.73 3.83 4.90
C SER A 25 -10.83 5.03 4.69
N SER A 26 -11.41 6.18 4.32
CA SER A 26 -10.65 7.42 4.22
C SER A 26 -10.34 7.97 5.61
N VAL A 27 -9.06 8.22 5.87
CA VAL A 27 -8.60 8.74 7.16
C VAL A 27 -8.38 10.24 7.08
N LYS A 28 -8.91 10.97 8.07
CA LYS A 28 -8.74 12.42 8.15
C LYS A 28 -7.27 12.78 8.37
N SER A 29 -6.81 13.88 7.79
CA SER A 29 -5.38 14.24 7.77
C SER A 29 -4.72 14.30 9.16
N TYR A 30 -5.44 14.72 10.20
CA TYR A 30 -4.90 14.79 11.57
C TYR A 30 -4.76 13.40 12.25
N GLN A 31 -5.53 12.40 11.82
CA GLN A 31 -5.41 11.03 12.32
C GLN A 31 -4.21 10.30 11.71
N LYS A 32 -3.72 10.75 10.54
CA LYS A 32 -2.55 10.18 9.87
C LYS A 32 -1.30 10.18 10.74
N ASN A 33 -1.14 11.15 11.63
CA ASN A 33 -0.01 11.18 12.58
C ASN A 33 0.08 9.94 13.49
N LYS A 34 -1.03 9.21 13.71
CA LYS A 34 -1.05 7.99 14.54
C LYS A 34 -0.77 6.71 13.76
N ILE A 35 -0.80 6.78 12.44
CA ILE A 35 -0.70 5.63 11.52
C ILE A 35 0.58 5.71 10.69
N ASN A 36 1.09 6.93 10.47
CA ASN A 36 2.32 7.18 9.74
C ASN A 36 3.51 6.72 10.58
N ASP A 37 4.11 5.61 10.18
CA ASP A 37 5.40 5.18 10.71
C ASP A 37 6.53 6.04 10.13
N ALA A 38 7.59 6.25 10.92
CA ALA A 38 8.80 6.93 10.46
C ALA A 38 9.46 6.19 9.28
N ASP A 39 9.28 4.87 9.17
CA ASP A 39 9.79 4.08 8.05
C ASP A 39 8.95 4.19 6.77
N MET A 40 7.70 4.66 6.86
CA MET A 40 6.85 4.90 5.67
C MET A 40 7.13 6.24 4.99
N ILE A 41 8.10 7.02 5.49
CA ILE A 41 8.51 8.25 4.83
C ILE A 41 9.22 7.87 3.53
N LEU A 42 8.71 8.39 2.42
CA LEU A 42 9.26 8.21 1.07
C LEU A 42 10.52 9.05 0.89
N SER A 43 11.52 8.86 1.73
CA SER A 43 12.81 9.52 1.64
C SER A 43 13.87 8.59 2.23
N ALA A 44 15.01 8.49 1.54
CA ALA A 44 16.10 7.66 2.01
C ALA A 44 16.63 8.15 3.36
N ARG A 45 16.85 7.19 4.27
CA ARG A 45 17.58 7.46 5.51
C ARG A 45 18.98 7.96 5.16
N LYS A 46 19.58 8.79 6.03
CA LYS A 46 20.94 9.32 5.81
C LYS A 46 21.96 8.20 5.54
N ALA A 47 21.85 7.07 6.23
CA ALA A 47 22.71 5.90 6.04
C ALA A 47 22.55 5.22 4.66
N GLN A 48 21.35 5.26 4.07
CA GLN A 48 21.04 4.58 2.80
C GLN A 48 21.38 5.43 1.56
N LYS A 49 21.76 6.70 1.73
CA LYS A 49 22.07 7.58 0.60
C LYS A 49 23.23 7.07 -0.25
N PHE A 50 24.27 6.54 0.39
CA PHE A 50 25.41 5.98 -0.34
C PHE A 50 25.00 4.75 -1.15
N GLU A 51 24.17 3.89 -0.55
CA GLU A 51 23.64 2.69 -1.20
C GLU A 51 22.84 3.05 -2.46
N GLN A 52 21.89 3.98 -2.28
CA GLN A 52 21.05 4.46 -3.36
C GLN A 52 21.88 5.17 -4.44
N SER A 53 22.91 5.94 -4.09
CA SER A 53 23.77 6.59 -5.08
C SER A 53 24.53 5.59 -5.94
N PHE A 54 25.05 4.49 -5.38
CA PHE A 54 25.71 3.47 -6.21
C PHE A 54 24.70 2.72 -7.09
N GLN A 55 23.50 2.41 -6.59
CA GLN A 55 22.47 1.72 -7.37
C GLN A 55 21.96 2.60 -8.52
N LEU A 56 21.77 3.90 -8.24
CA LEU A 56 21.40 4.87 -9.26
C LEU A 56 22.48 5.00 -10.34
N TYR A 57 23.75 5.09 -9.91
CA TYR A 57 24.86 5.26 -10.84
C TYR A 57 25.13 4.02 -11.69
N ARG A 58 25.09 2.83 -11.09
CA ARG A 58 25.47 1.58 -11.74
C ARG A 58 24.31 0.90 -12.48
N GLU A 59 23.11 0.97 -11.92
CA GLU A 59 21.94 0.21 -12.39
C GLU A 59 20.80 1.12 -12.86
N GLY A 60 20.92 2.44 -12.69
CA GLY A 60 19.85 3.38 -13.04
C GLY A 60 18.60 3.22 -12.17
N ALA A 61 18.68 2.45 -11.09
CA ALA A 61 17.54 2.13 -10.24
C ALA A 61 17.12 3.36 -9.44
N SER A 62 15.97 3.94 -9.77
CA SER A 62 15.36 5.05 -9.04
C SER A 62 14.13 4.54 -8.28
N GLY A 63 14.21 4.52 -6.96
CA GLY A 63 13.07 4.18 -6.10
C GLY A 63 12.07 5.34 -5.95
N ALA A 64 10.86 5.04 -5.49
CA ALA A 64 9.87 6.06 -5.13
C ALA A 64 10.22 6.67 -3.76
N ASN A 65 11.16 7.60 -3.74
CA ASN A 65 11.66 8.23 -2.52
C ASN A 65 11.65 9.76 -2.58
N GLY A 66 10.70 10.32 -3.33
CA GLY A 66 10.23 11.71 -3.25
C GLY A 66 11.27 12.81 -3.54
N GLY A 67 12.52 12.45 -3.86
CA GLY A 67 13.64 13.36 -4.09
C GLY A 67 14.10 13.37 -5.55
N LYS A 68 15.12 14.17 -5.87
CA LYS A 68 15.61 14.36 -7.26
C LYS A 68 16.16 13.08 -7.91
N SER A 69 16.71 12.17 -7.10
CA SER A 69 17.27 10.89 -7.56
C SER A 69 16.23 9.76 -7.55
N GLY A 70 14.98 10.06 -7.18
CA GLY A 70 13.87 9.12 -7.10
C GLY A 70 12.74 9.54 -8.00
N GLY A 71 12.04 8.59 -8.60
CA GLY A 71 10.87 8.83 -9.43
C GLY A 71 9.67 8.04 -8.91
N GLY A 72 8.47 8.60 -9.05
CA GLY A 72 7.21 7.89 -8.80
C GLY A 72 6.32 8.55 -7.75
N CYS A 73 5.06 8.14 -7.76
CA CYS A 73 4.09 8.51 -6.74
C CYS A 73 4.25 7.55 -5.57
N GLY A 74 4.84 8.03 -4.49
CA GLY A 74 4.90 7.27 -3.25
C GLY A 74 3.64 7.49 -2.43
N CYS A 75 3.10 6.41 -1.86
CA CYS A 75 1.99 6.49 -0.91
C CYS A 75 2.55 6.46 0.52
N ASN A 76 2.30 7.51 1.30
CA ASN A 76 2.39 7.52 2.75
C ASN A 76 0.97 7.44 3.33
#